data_AF-A0A383AAI3-F1
#
_entry.id   AF-A0A383AAI3-F1
#
_cell.length_a   1.000
_cell.length_b   1.000
_cell.length_c   1.000
_cell.angle_alpha   90.00
_cell.angle_beta   90.00
_cell.angle_gamma   90.00
#
_symmetry.space_group_name_H-M   'P 1'
#
loop_
_entity.id
_entity.type
_entity.pdbx_description
1 polymer ?
#
loop_
_entity_poly.entity_id
_entity_poly.type
_entity_poly.pdbx_seq_one_letter_code
_entity_poly.pdbx_strand_id
1 'polypeptide(L)' 'MNNKNKIVFGKLDQMRNDQVQSDNKIRIGFVGGGPNSFIGYTHRLAARFDNRFTLVAGVFSKDSEKSKQF' A
#
# COMPACT_ATOMS: atom_id res chain seq x y z
N MET A 1 28.79 2.28 -10.06
CA MET A 1 28.72 1.56 -8.77
C MET A 1 27.73 0.43 -8.90
N ASN A 2 28.19 -0.82 -8.76
CA ASN A 2 27.37 -2.02 -8.88
C ASN A 2 26.35 -2.08 -7.74
N ASN A 3 25.05 -1.96 -8.06
CA ASN A 3 23.98 -2.37 -7.15
C ASN A 3 24.04 -3.89 -7.03
N LYS A 4 24.78 -4.36 -6.02
CA LYS A 4 24.70 -5.75 -5.58
C LYS A 4 23.29 -5.95 -5.03
N ASN A 5 22.40 -6.52 -5.85
CA ASN A 5 21.10 -7.00 -5.40
C ASN A 5 21.35 -7.92 -4.20
N LYS A 6 21.01 -7.44 -3.01
CA LYS A 6 21.27 -8.13 -1.75
C LYS A 6 20.23 -9.23 -1.65
N ILE A 7 20.55 -10.39 -2.22
CA ILE A 7 19.72 -11.59 -2.17
C ILE A 7 19.58 -11.97 -0.69
N VAL A 8 18.35 -11.93 -0.18
CA VAL A 8 18.05 -12.40 1.17
C VAL A 8 17.97 -13.92 1.08
N PHE A 9 18.73 -14.59 1.93
CA PHE A 9 19.19 -15.95 1.73
C PHE A 9 18.05 -16.99 1.79
N GLY A 10 18.00 -17.87 0.78
CA GLY A 10 17.41 -19.21 0.85
C GLY A 10 15.98 -19.37 0.32
N LYS A 11 15.81 -20.31 -0.61
CA LYS A 11 14.63 -21.20 -0.77
C LYS A 11 13.39 -20.63 -1.49
N LEU A 12 12.88 -21.43 -2.44
CA LEU A 12 11.54 -21.40 -3.06
C LEU A 12 11.11 -20.16 -3.90
N ASP A 13 11.93 -19.12 -4.01
CA ASP A 13 11.55 -17.83 -4.63
C ASP A 13 11.74 -17.74 -6.17
N GLN A 14 11.07 -18.61 -6.93
CA GLN A 14 10.66 -18.25 -8.30
C GLN A 14 9.20 -17.75 -8.36
N MET A 15 8.57 -17.51 -7.22
CA MET A 15 7.22 -16.96 -7.18
C MET A 15 7.24 -15.47 -6.84
N ARG A 16 7.36 -14.67 -7.91
CA ARG A 16 7.02 -13.24 -8.00
C ARG A 16 7.84 -12.27 -7.14
N ASN A 17 8.87 -11.71 -7.77
CA ASN A 17 9.21 -10.28 -7.66
C ASN A 17 9.57 -9.80 -6.24
N ASP A 18 10.17 -10.68 -5.44
CA ASP A 18 10.81 -10.54 -4.14
C ASP A 18 12.09 -9.66 -4.15
N GLN A 19 12.34 -8.96 -5.26
CA GLN A 19 13.30 -7.87 -5.28
C GLN A 19 12.81 -6.79 -4.32
N VAL A 20 13.61 -6.46 -3.29
CA VAL A 20 13.38 -5.29 -2.44
C VAL A 20 13.45 -4.06 -3.34
N GLN A 21 12.28 -3.62 -3.82
CA GLN A 21 12.17 -2.46 -4.67
C GLN A 21 12.50 -1.24 -3.80
N SER A 22 13.52 -0.49 -4.23
CA SER A 22 14.10 0.70 -3.59
C SER A 22 13.09 1.60 -2.88
N ASP A 23 13.57 2.38 -1.89
CA ASP A 23 12.88 3.34 -0.98
C ASP A 23 11.69 4.19 -1.50
N ASN A 24 11.40 4.18 -2.79
CA ASN A 24 10.32 4.92 -3.45
C ASN A 24 9.02 4.11 -3.50
N LYS A 25 8.29 4.05 -2.38
CA LYS A 25 6.90 3.59 -2.36
C LYS A 25 6.03 4.48 -3.24
N ILE A 26 5.08 3.87 -3.96
CA ILE A 26 4.13 4.61 -4.80
C ILE A 26 3.16 5.39 -3.90
N ARG A 27 3.12 6.71 -4.08
CA ARG A 27 2.21 7.60 -3.34
C ARG A 27 0.82 7.51 -3.94
N ILE A 28 -0.16 7.13 -3.13
CA ILE A 28 -1.56 6.95 -3.56
C ILE A 28 -2.53 7.74 -2.69
N GLY A 29 -3.69 8.07 -3.26
CA GLY A 29 -4.84 8.61 -2.55
C GLY A 29 -6.04 7.66 -2.62
N PHE A 30 -6.93 7.73 -1.64
CA PHE A 30 -8.18 6.96 -1.63
C PHE A 30 -9.40 7.88 -1.81
N VAL A 31 -10.40 7.41 -2.55
CA VAL A 31 -11.71 8.06 -2.66
C VAL A 31 -12.79 7.04 -2.35
N GLY A 32 -13.65 7.34 -1.38
CA GLY A 32 -14.62 6.41 -0.82
C GLY A 32 -14.01 5.45 0.20
N GLY A 33 -14.80 4.45 0.60
CA GLY A 33 -14.32 3.41 1.51
C GLY A 33 -14.18 3.82 2.98
N GLY A 34 -14.90 4.87 3.42
CA GLY A 34 -14.86 5.38 4.79
C GLY A 34 -15.47 4.45 5.85
N PRO A 35 -15.94 5.02 6.97
CA PRO A 35 -16.45 4.24 8.10
C PRO A 35 -17.46 3.16 7.66
N ASN A 36 -17.32 1.95 8.21
CA ASN A 36 -18.15 0.77 7.92
C ASN A 36 -18.04 0.20 6.48
N SER A 37 -17.14 0.70 5.64
CA SER A 37 -16.93 0.12 4.30
C SER A 37 -16.04 -1.12 4.37
N PHE A 38 -16.63 -2.29 4.09
CA PHE A 38 -15.87 -3.54 3.95
C PHE A 38 -14.91 -3.49 2.75
N ILE A 39 -15.39 -3.04 1.59
CA ILE A 39 -14.59 -2.95 0.36
C ILE A 39 -13.42 -1.97 0.56
N GLY A 40 -13.70 -0.77 1.07
CA GLY A 40 -12.68 0.24 1.34
C GLY A 40 -11.57 -0.24 2.29
N TYR A 41 -11.97 -0.95 3.35
CA TYR A 41 -11.03 -1.57 4.27
C TYR A 41 -10.13 -2.61 3.59
N THR A 42 -10.71 -3.53 2.82
CA THR A 42 -9.98 -4.58 2.09
C THR A 42 -8.96 -4.00 1.10
N HIS A 43 -9.31 -2.97 0.34
CA HIS A 43 -8.37 -2.32 -0.59
C HIS A 43 -7.21 -1.62 0.13
N ARG A 44 -7.47 -0.93 1.25
CA ARG A 44 -6.39 -0.32 2.07
C ARG A 44 -5.47 -1.39 2.66
N LEU A 45 -6.02 -2.51 3.09
CA LEU A 45 -5.27 -3.64 3.62
C LEU A 45 -4.36 -4.25 2.54
N ALA A 46 -4.90 -4.52 1.36
CA ALA A 46 -4.14 -5.04 0.21
C ALA A 46 -3.01 -4.07 -0.21
N ALA A 47 -3.27 -2.76 -0.23
CA ALA A 47 -2.26 -1.75 -0.53
C ALA A 47 -1.09 -1.75 0.47
N ARG A 48 -1.31 -2.23 1.71
CA ARG A 48 -0.25 -2.36 2.72
C ARG A 48 0.50 -3.69 2.67
N PHE A 49 -0.12 -4.77 2.18
CA PHE A 49 0.46 -6.11 2.21
C PHE A 49 1.79 -6.22 1.48
N ASP A 50 1.89 -5.65 0.28
CA ASP A 50 3.13 -5.73 -0.48
C ASP A 50 4.17 -4.67 -0.04
N ASN A 51 3.81 -3.76 0.87
CA ASN A 51 4.64 -2.63 1.31
C ASN A 51 5.15 -1.72 0.17
N ARG A 52 4.48 -1.74 -1.00
CA ARG A 52 4.85 -0.99 -2.21
C ARG A 52 4.21 0.40 -2.30
N PHE A 53 3.20 0.67 -1.48
CA PHE A 53 2.39 1.88 -1.54
C PHE A 53 2.47 2.69 -0.26
N THR A 54 2.29 4.01 -0.37
CA THR A 54 2.12 4.94 0.75
C THR A 54 0.88 5.78 0.50
N LEU A 55 -0.09 5.68 1.41
CA LEU A 55 -1.31 6.47 1.36
C LEU A 55 -1.00 7.88 1.87
N VAL A 56 -1.16 8.88 1.00
CA VAL A 56 -0.80 10.28 1.28
C VAL A 56 -2.00 11.24 1.27
N ALA A 57 -3.16 10.80 0.78
CA ALA A 57 -4.38 11.58 0.72
C ALA A 57 -5.62 10.68 0.78
N GLY A 58 -6.76 11.24 1.16
CA GLY A 58 -8.02 10.51 1.23
C GLY A 58 -9.25 11.40 1.29
N VAL A 59 -10.33 10.94 0.64
CA VAL A 59 -11.70 11.45 0.83
C VAL A 59 -12.60 10.25 1.08
N PHE A 60 -13.13 10.13 2.29
CA PHE A 60 -13.72 8.88 2.77
C PHE A 60 -15.25 8.94 2.89
N SER A 61 -15.83 10.14 2.82
CA SER A 61 -17.28 10.37 2.84
C SER A 61 -17.62 11.65 2.07
N LYS A 62 -18.87 11.73 1.59
CA LYS A 62 -19.44 12.99 1.09
C LYS A 62 -19.59 14.03 2.20
N ASP A 63 -19.86 13.56 3.42
CA ASP A 63 -19.93 14.40 4.62
C ASP A 63 -18.50 14.76 5.06
N SER A 64 -18.21 16.07 5.07
CA SER A 64 -16.87 16.59 5.37
C SER A 64 -16.41 16.25 6.78
N GLU A 65 -17.32 16.27 7.77
CA GLU A 65 -16.95 15.93 9.15
C GLU A 65 -16.61 14.45 9.27
N LYS A 66 -17.48 13.58 8.73
CA LYS A 66 -17.22 12.13 8.72
C LYS A 66 -15.94 11.77 7.97
N SER A 67 -15.64 12.49 6.88
CA SER A 67 -14.41 12.26 6.12
C SER A 67 -13.16 12.75 6.82
N LYS A 68 -13.25 13.72 7.74
CA LYS A 68 -12.12 14.23 8.54
C LYS A 68 -11.88 13.41 9.80
N GLN A 69 -12.95 12.84 10.37
CA GLN A 69 -12.87 11.97 11.55
C GLN A 69 -12.22 10.61 11.24
N PHE A 70 -12.25 10.19 9.97
CA PHE A 70 -11.66 8.95 9.48
C PHE A 70 -10.25 9.17 8.95
#